data_AF-A0A9P7AXT0-F1
#
_entry.id   AF-A0A9P7AXT0-F1
#
_cell.length_a   1.000
_cell.length_b   1.000
_cell.length_c   1.000
_cell.angle_alpha   90.00
_cell.angle_beta   90.00
_cell.angle_gamma   90.00
#
_symmetry.space_group_name_H-M   'P 1'
#
loop_
_entity.id
_entity.type
_entity.pdbx_description
1 polymer ?
#
loop_
_entity_poly.entity_id
_entity_poly.type
_entity_poly.pdbx_seq_one_letter_code
_entity_poly.pdbx_strand_id
1 'polypeptide(L)'
;DLSVSTSVLITDAAIMTSRQSKECNGDELGHGHGVDGHISMDSEKTLEVEGPDHNREDKQGDVPPDGGYGWVCTACCFLINAHTWGVNSSYGVFLAHYLSNDTFPGATSLEYAFVGGLSISLALIISPIATICVGKFGTQATLSIGIVFETAGLLGASWANKIWHLFLSQGCSFGIGMGFLFVASVGIVPQWFSKRRSFANSIAAAGSGIGGLIYSLATNAMIKSISLGWAFRILAIVSCFVNVICTILVRDRNKAVGSVQMAFDVRLFKRPEFLLLLGWGFFSMLGYIVLLFSLPNYARSVGLSAQQGSVIGALLNMGQGLGRPFVGYFSDAAGRINLAGACTFLAGLFCFVINADYAEDSGLL
;
A
#
# COMPACT_ATOMS: atom_id res chain seq x y z
N ASP A 1 -9.31 6.46 -2.96
CA ASP A 1 -8.58 6.83 -4.19
C ASP A 1 -7.13 7.24 -3.98
N LEU A 2 -6.80 8.05 -2.97
CA LEU A 2 -5.45 8.61 -2.84
C LEU A 2 -4.35 7.61 -2.44
N SER A 3 -4.66 6.54 -1.70
CA SER A 3 -3.67 5.48 -1.44
C SER A 3 -3.23 4.78 -2.73
N VAL A 4 -4.12 4.59 -3.71
CA VAL A 4 -3.76 3.94 -4.98
C VAL A 4 -3.01 4.89 -5.89
N SER A 5 -3.47 6.13 -6.04
CA SER A 5 -2.76 7.13 -6.84
C SER A 5 -1.37 7.38 -6.25
N THR A 6 -1.22 7.51 -4.93
CA THR A 6 0.07 7.68 -4.27
C THR A 6 0.94 6.43 -4.38
N SER A 7 0.42 5.22 -4.18
CA SER A 7 1.21 3.98 -4.35
C SER A 7 1.61 3.70 -5.80
N VAL A 8 0.74 3.97 -6.78
CA VAL A 8 1.05 3.86 -8.21
C VAL A 8 2.09 4.91 -8.61
N LEU A 9 1.92 6.17 -8.18
CA LEU A 9 2.86 7.26 -8.48
C LEU A 9 4.22 7.05 -7.78
N ILE A 10 4.26 6.55 -6.55
CA ILE A 10 5.51 6.20 -5.85
C ILE A 10 6.20 5.01 -6.55
N THR A 11 5.44 4.00 -6.96
CA THR A 11 5.99 2.83 -7.66
C THR A 11 6.48 3.21 -9.07
N ASP A 12 5.79 4.14 -9.76
CA ASP A 12 6.26 4.71 -11.03
C ASP A 12 7.52 5.54 -10.87
N ALA A 13 7.57 6.40 -9.84
CA ALA A 13 8.76 7.20 -9.56
C ALA A 13 9.97 6.30 -9.28
N ALA A 14 9.77 5.21 -8.52
CA ALA A 14 10.83 4.26 -8.23
C ALA A 14 11.27 3.44 -9.46
N ILE A 15 10.33 3.03 -10.33
CA ILE A 15 10.65 2.31 -11.58
C ILE A 15 11.34 3.22 -12.61
N MET A 16 10.87 4.46 -12.79
CA MET A 16 11.51 5.44 -13.68
C MET A 16 12.95 5.73 -13.26
N THR A 17 13.19 5.83 -11.95
CA THR A 17 14.53 6.03 -11.38
C THR A 17 15.44 4.81 -11.61
N SER A 18 14.89 3.59 -11.49
CA SER A 18 15.64 2.35 -11.82
C SER A 18 16.02 2.24 -13.30
N ARG A 19 15.22 2.83 -14.22
CA ARG A 19 15.55 2.91 -15.64
C ARG A 19 16.64 3.95 -15.91
N GLN A 20 16.54 5.15 -15.32
CA GLN A 20 17.60 6.18 -15.45
C GLN A 20 18.93 5.74 -14.84
N SER A 21 18.91 4.98 -13.73
CA SER A 21 20.13 4.42 -13.13
C SER A 21 20.78 3.33 -14.00
N LYS A 22 20.01 2.57 -14.80
CA LYS A 22 20.55 1.59 -15.75
C LYS A 22 21.12 2.27 -17.00
N GLU A 23 20.52 3.36 -17.46
CA GLU A 23 21.04 4.16 -18.58
C GLU A 23 22.38 4.82 -18.20
N CYS A 24 22.48 5.44 -17.01
CA CYS A 24 23.76 6.01 -16.55
C CYS A 24 24.88 4.98 -16.36
N ASN A 25 24.59 3.76 -15.89
CA ASN A 25 25.60 2.70 -15.75
C ASN A 25 25.98 2.04 -17.08
N GLY A 26 25.14 2.16 -18.12
CA GLY A 26 25.45 1.69 -19.47
C GLY A 26 26.44 2.60 -20.19
N ASP A 27 26.34 3.91 -19.94
CA ASP A 27 27.21 4.92 -20.58
C ASP A 27 28.63 4.96 -19.97
N GLU A 28 28.81 4.63 -18.68
CA GLU A 28 30.14 4.61 -18.04
C GLU A 28 31.05 3.45 -18.50
N LEU A 29 30.51 2.42 -19.16
CA LEU A 29 31.29 1.30 -19.71
C LEU A 29 31.72 1.50 -21.18
N GLY A 30 31.38 2.65 -21.80
CA GLY A 30 31.61 2.92 -23.23
C GLY A 30 32.77 3.87 -23.57
N HIS A 31 33.52 4.40 -22.61
CA HIS A 31 34.57 5.40 -22.87
C HIS A 31 35.94 5.01 -22.30
N GLY A 32 36.61 4.11 -23.00
CA GLY A 32 38.05 3.83 -22.85
C GLY A 32 38.88 4.56 -23.90
N HIS A 33 39.59 5.60 -23.47
CA HIS A 33 40.88 6.16 -23.95
C HIS A 33 41.32 5.94 -25.42
N GLY A 34 41.43 7.03 -26.18
CA GLY A 34 42.27 7.12 -27.38
C GLY A 34 43.23 8.32 -27.26
N VAL A 35 44.54 8.05 -27.32
CA VAL A 35 45.63 9.03 -27.38
C VAL A 35 46.20 9.01 -28.80
N ASP A 36 46.48 10.20 -29.34
CA ASP A 36 46.94 10.50 -30.70
C ASP A 36 48.29 9.87 -31.12
N GLY A 37 48.46 9.60 -32.43
CA GLY A 37 49.78 9.48 -33.06
C GLY A 37 49.89 8.75 -34.43
N HIS A 38 49.96 9.55 -35.51
CA HIS A 38 50.72 9.37 -36.77
C HIS A 38 50.64 8.12 -37.70
N ILE A 39 50.22 8.41 -38.96
CA ILE A 39 50.72 7.99 -40.31
C ILE A 39 50.94 6.49 -40.63
N SER A 40 50.18 5.94 -41.59
CA SER A 40 50.64 5.54 -42.95
C SER A 40 49.53 4.80 -43.74
N MET A 41 49.44 5.09 -45.04
CA MET A 41 48.72 4.29 -46.05
C MET A 41 49.54 3.05 -46.38
N ASP A 42 48.91 1.88 -46.51
CA ASP A 42 49.01 1.01 -47.69
C ASP A 42 48.23 -0.33 -47.58
N SER A 43 47.63 -0.66 -48.73
CA SER A 43 47.35 -1.99 -49.31
C SER A 43 46.28 -2.94 -48.75
N GLU A 44 45.40 -3.30 -49.69
CA GLU A 44 44.47 -4.43 -49.73
C GLU A 44 45.03 -5.75 -49.18
N LYS A 45 44.19 -6.45 -48.40
CA LYS A 45 44.00 -7.89 -48.57
C LYS A 45 42.66 -8.34 -47.99
N THR A 46 41.78 -8.74 -48.90
CA THR A 46 40.56 -9.51 -48.66
C THR A 46 40.92 -10.81 -47.95
N LEU A 47 40.47 -10.97 -46.72
CA LEU A 47 40.37 -12.26 -46.03
C LEU A 47 38.97 -12.32 -45.41
N GLU A 48 38.07 -13.00 -46.11
CA GLU A 48 36.85 -13.53 -45.53
C GLU A 48 37.25 -14.47 -44.39
N VAL A 49 37.03 -14.02 -43.15
CA VAL A 49 37.05 -14.88 -41.97
C VAL A 49 35.61 -14.99 -41.50
N GLU A 50 34.97 -16.10 -41.86
CA GLU A 50 33.75 -16.58 -41.21
C GLU A 50 34.04 -16.72 -39.71
N GLY A 51 33.65 -15.71 -38.93
CA GLY A 51 33.65 -15.75 -37.48
C GLY A 51 32.40 -16.48 -36.98
N PRO A 52 32.49 -17.27 -35.89
CA PRO A 52 31.38 -18.08 -35.43
C PRO A 52 30.22 -17.19 -35.01
N ASP A 53 29.02 -17.62 -35.37
CA ASP A 53 27.73 -17.08 -34.97
C ASP A 53 27.63 -17.09 -33.43
N HIS A 54 28.22 -16.09 -32.80
CA HIS A 54 28.06 -15.84 -31.38
C HIS A 54 26.67 -15.24 -31.23
N ASN A 55 25.73 -16.12 -30.89
CA ASN A 55 24.46 -15.82 -30.22
C ASN A 55 24.62 -14.57 -29.35
N ARG A 56 24.33 -13.41 -29.95
CA ARG A 56 23.79 -12.28 -29.22
C ARG A 56 22.40 -12.73 -28.88
N GLU A 57 22.27 -13.47 -27.77
CA GLU A 57 21.04 -13.46 -27.01
C GLU A 57 20.78 -11.98 -26.71
N ASP A 58 19.97 -11.35 -27.56
CA ASP A 58 19.26 -10.15 -27.20
C ASP A 58 18.70 -10.44 -25.80
N LYS A 59 19.17 -9.68 -24.79
CA LYS A 59 18.46 -9.56 -23.52
C LYS A 59 17.13 -8.91 -23.85
N GLN A 60 16.20 -9.69 -24.40
CA GLN A 60 14.86 -9.26 -24.71
C GLN A 60 14.24 -8.96 -23.36
N GLY A 61 14.19 -7.67 -23.01
CA GLY A 61 13.72 -7.22 -21.71
C GLY A 61 12.37 -7.86 -21.43
N ASP A 62 12.25 -8.53 -20.29
CA ASP A 62 11.06 -9.30 -19.92
C ASP A 62 9.81 -8.43 -20.03
N VAL A 63 9.05 -8.60 -21.12
CA VAL A 63 7.87 -7.78 -21.39
C VAL A 63 6.75 -8.24 -20.45
N PRO A 64 6.02 -7.33 -19.78
CA PRO A 64 4.86 -7.70 -18.98
C PRO A 64 3.82 -8.44 -19.83
N PRO A 65 3.33 -9.63 -19.41
CA PRO A 65 2.41 -10.44 -20.19
C PRO A 65 0.99 -9.83 -20.24
N ASP A 66 0.71 -8.80 -19.44
CA ASP A 66 -0.58 -8.08 -19.42
C ASP A 66 -1.79 -9.02 -19.20
N GLY A 67 -1.61 -10.08 -18.42
CA GLY A 67 -2.64 -11.08 -18.13
C GLY A 67 -2.11 -12.38 -17.54
N GLY A 68 -2.87 -13.46 -17.74
CA GLY A 68 -2.52 -14.81 -17.28
C GLY A 68 -2.37 -14.89 -15.75
N TYR A 69 -1.22 -15.42 -15.29
CA TYR A 69 -0.91 -15.56 -13.87
C TYR A 69 -0.84 -14.21 -13.13
N GLY A 70 -0.70 -13.09 -13.85
CA GLY A 70 -0.80 -11.75 -13.27
C GLY A 70 -2.10 -11.53 -12.50
N TRP A 71 -3.22 -12.09 -12.96
CA TRP A 71 -4.51 -12.00 -12.26
C TRP A 71 -4.54 -12.81 -10.96
N VAL A 72 -3.82 -13.94 -10.89
CA VAL A 72 -3.65 -14.70 -9.64
C VAL A 72 -2.84 -13.87 -8.65
N CYS A 73 -1.75 -13.23 -9.10
CA CYS A 73 -0.98 -12.30 -8.27
C CYS A 73 -1.84 -11.10 -7.82
N THR A 74 -2.67 -10.53 -8.69
CA THR A 74 -3.62 -9.46 -8.34
C THR A 74 -4.62 -9.92 -7.27
N ALA A 75 -5.18 -11.13 -7.40
CA ALA A 75 -6.09 -11.69 -6.39
C ALA A 75 -5.39 -11.95 -5.05
N CYS A 76 -4.14 -12.42 -5.07
CA CYS A 76 -3.35 -12.58 -3.84
C CYS A 76 -3.05 -11.23 -3.19
N CYS A 77 -2.63 -10.22 -3.96
CA CYS A 77 -2.41 -8.86 -3.43
C CYS A 77 -3.72 -8.22 -2.94
N PHE A 78 -4.86 -8.51 -3.57
CA PHE A 78 -6.19 -8.13 -3.07
C PHE A 78 -6.42 -8.72 -1.68
N LEU A 79 -6.22 -10.03 -1.51
CA LEU A 79 -6.42 -10.70 -0.24
C LEU A 79 -5.45 -10.21 0.83
N ILE A 80 -4.17 -10.02 0.50
CA ILE A 80 -3.17 -9.45 1.43
C ILE A 80 -3.62 -8.05 1.88
N ASN A 81 -4.08 -7.19 0.98
CA ASN A 81 -4.61 -5.87 1.34
C ASN A 81 -5.88 -5.95 2.20
N ALA A 82 -6.75 -6.92 1.95
CA ALA A 82 -7.95 -7.15 2.75
C ALA A 82 -7.61 -7.57 4.19
N HIS A 83 -6.63 -8.45 4.36
CA HIS A 83 -6.24 -9.01 5.66
C HIS A 83 -5.29 -8.11 6.46
N THR A 84 -4.71 -7.08 5.83
CA THR A 84 -3.84 -6.08 6.48
C THR A 84 -4.60 -4.78 6.72
N TRP A 85 -4.74 -3.96 5.68
CA TRP A 85 -5.43 -2.67 5.74
C TRP A 85 -6.90 -2.81 6.08
N GLY A 86 -7.58 -3.87 5.60
CA GLY A 86 -8.97 -4.12 5.97
C GLY A 86 -9.14 -4.49 7.44
N VAL A 87 -8.26 -5.32 8.01
CA VAL A 87 -8.24 -5.57 9.46
C VAL A 87 -7.94 -4.30 10.23
N ASN A 88 -6.98 -3.48 9.79
CA ASN A 88 -6.68 -2.18 10.39
C ASN A 88 -7.90 -1.25 10.38
N SER A 89 -8.70 -1.23 9.31
CA SER A 89 -9.92 -0.44 9.24
C SER A 89 -10.96 -0.83 10.30
N SER A 90 -10.97 -2.08 10.75
CA SER A 90 -11.83 -2.52 11.86
C SER A 90 -11.43 -1.94 13.23
N TYR A 91 -10.27 -1.27 13.34
CA TYR A 91 -9.85 -0.56 14.55
C TYR A 91 -10.89 0.46 15.04
N GLY A 92 -11.64 1.11 14.13
CA GLY A 92 -12.74 1.99 14.53
C GLY A 92 -13.80 1.30 15.40
N VAL A 93 -14.04 0.00 15.17
CA VAL A 93 -14.98 -0.81 15.97
C VAL A 93 -14.38 -1.17 17.34
N PHE A 94 -13.09 -1.53 17.37
CA PHE A 94 -12.37 -1.77 18.63
C PHE A 94 -12.31 -0.51 19.49
N LEU A 95 -11.92 0.63 18.91
CA LEU A 95 -11.93 1.95 19.54
C LEU A 95 -13.30 2.28 20.12
N ALA A 96 -14.37 2.05 19.35
CA ALA A 96 -15.72 2.31 19.80
C ALA A 96 -16.11 1.44 21.01
N HIS A 97 -15.68 0.18 21.03
CA HIS A 97 -15.90 -0.75 22.14
C HIS A 97 -15.10 -0.34 23.39
N TYR A 98 -13.83 0.05 23.24
CA TYR A 98 -12.96 0.48 24.34
C TYR A 98 -13.53 1.70 25.06
N LEU A 99 -13.99 2.70 24.29
CA LEU A 99 -14.58 3.92 24.84
C LEU A 99 -15.92 3.66 25.55
N SER A 100 -16.70 2.68 25.10
CA SER A 100 -18.03 2.42 25.67
C SER A 100 -18.04 1.50 26.89
N ASN A 101 -16.99 0.69 27.09
CA ASN A 101 -16.95 -0.32 28.15
C ASN A 101 -15.84 -0.08 29.18
N ASP A 102 -15.12 1.04 29.10
CA ASP A 102 -13.95 1.35 29.94
C ASP A 102 -13.00 0.15 30.10
N THR A 103 -12.68 -0.50 28.97
CA THR A 103 -12.02 -1.82 28.96
C THR A 103 -10.65 -1.80 29.65
N PHE A 104 -9.96 -0.65 29.62
CA PHE A 104 -8.71 -0.43 30.32
C PHE A 104 -8.87 0.76 31.27
N PRO A 105 -9.04 0.52 32.58
CA PRO A 105 -9.28 1.58 33.55
C PRO A 105 -8.16 2.63 33.53
N GLY A 106 -8.56 3.90 33.38
CA GLY A 106 -7.64 5.04 33.36
C GLY A 106 -7.05 5.38 32.00
N ALA A 107 -7.39 4.66 30.93
CA ALA A 107 -6.97 5.00 29.58
C ALA A 107 -7.87 6.10 28.98
N THR A 108 -7.23 7.10 28.40
CA THR A 108 -7.88 8.23 27.75
C THR A 108 -8.31 7.89 26.31
N SER A 109 -9.28 8.63 25.78
CA SER A 109 -9.69 8.52 24.38
C SER A 109 -8.53 8.78 23.41
N LEU A 110 -7.60 9.67 23.79
CA LEU A 110 -6.40 9.99 23.01
C LEU A 110 -5.43 8.81 22.97
N GLU A 111 -5.22 8.09 24.08
CA GLU A 111 -4.37 6.89 24.09
C GLU A 111 -4.89 5.81 23.17
N TYR A 112 -6.21 5.55 23.17
CA TYR A 112 -6.80 4.62 22.23
C TYR A 112 -6.67 5.09 20.78
N ALA A 113 -6.93 6.37 20.48
CA ALA A 113 -6.71 6.90 19.13
C ALA A 113 -5.24 6.75 18.69
N PHE A 114 -4.30 6.93 19.62
CA PHE A 114 -2.87 6.84 19.36
C PHE A 114 -2.43 5.41 18.98
N VAL A 115 -3.02 4.35 19.56
CA VAL A 115 -2.73 2.96 19.15
C VAL A 115 -3.00 2.74 17.66
N GLY A 116 -4.17 3.19 17.18
CA GLY A 116 -4.55 3.07 15.76
C GLY A 116 -3.64 3.89 14.85
N GLY A 117 -3.35 5.14 15.21
CA GLY A 117 -2.42 6.00 14.47
C GLY A 117 -0.98 5.47 14.44
N LEU A 118 -0.51 4.89 15.55
CA LEU A 118 0.82 4.30 15.67
C LEU A 118 1.00 3.12 14.70
N SER A 119 -0.04 2.29 14.53
CA SER A 119 0.01 1.14 13.61
C SER A 119 0.27 1.55 12.16
N ILE A 120 -0.42 2.57 11.66
CA ILE A 120 -0.22 3.10 10.31
C ILE A 120 1.11 3.83 10.21
N SER A 121 1.49 4.60 11.23
CA SER A 121 2.76 5.33 11.24
C SER A 121 3.94 4.38 11.13
N LEU A 122 3.92 3.27 11.88
CA LEU A 122 4.97 2.26 11.82
C LEU A 122 4.96 1.46 10.51
N ALA A 123 3.79 1.20 9.93
CA ALA A 123 3.71 0.59 8.60
C ALA A 123 4.40 1.46 7.51
N LEU A 124 4.33 2.78 7.64
CA LEU A 124 5.03 3.70 6.74
C LEU A 124 6.52 3.82 7.08
N ILE A 125 6.88 3.96 8.37
CA ILE A 125 8.27 4.11 8.81
C ILE A 125 9.11 2.86 8.49
N ILE A 126 8.52 1.66 8.57
CA ILE A 126 9.23 0.41 8.27
C ILE A 126 9.46 0.22 6.77
N SER A 127 8.83 1.03 5.90
CA SER A 127 8.84 0.81 4.46
C SER A 127 10.24 0.74 3.83
N PRO A 128 11.22 1.63 4.16
CA PRO A 128 12.58 1.52 3.64
C PRO A 128 13.29 0.22 4.06
N ILE A 129 13.07 -0.23 5.30
CA ILE A 129 13.65 -1.47 5.82
C ILE A 129 13.03 -2.66 5.08
N ALA A 130 11.71 -2.67 4.91
CA ALA A 130 11.01 -3.69 4.14
C ALA A 130 11.50 -3.74 2.68
N THR A 131 11.73 -2.58 2.04
CA THR A 131 12.29 -2.51 0.68
C THR A 131 13.68 -3.14 0.60
N ILE A 132 14.55 -2.88 1.58
CA ILE A 132 15.88 -3.52 1.66
C ILE A 132 15.73 -5.04 1.85
N CYS A 133 14.78 -5.49 2.67
CA CYS A 133 14.51 -6.91 2.87
C CYS A 133 14.02 -7.59 1.59
N VAL A 134 13.14 -6.96 0.81
CA VAL A 134 12.71 -7.49 -0.50
C VAL A 134 13.91 -7.65 -1.43
N GLY A 135 14.79 -6.64 -1.48
CA GLY A 135 15.98 -6.68 -2.34
C GLY A 135 16.99 -7.77 -1.94
N LYS A 136 17.20 -8.01 -0.63
CA LYS A 136 18.20 -8.96 -0.12
C LYS A 136 17.68 -10.39 0.04
N PHE A 137 16.49 -10.55 0.60
CA PHE A 137 15.92 -11.84 1.00
C PHE A 137 14.79 -12.31 0.08
N GLY A 138 14.31 -11.44 -0.81
CA GLY A 138 13.20 -11.71 -1.71
C GLY A 138 11.83 -11.43 -1.11
N THR A 139 10.83 -11.44 -1.97
CA THR A 139 9.45 -11.07 -1.64
C THR A 139 8.80 -12.06 -0.67
N GLN A 140 8.97 -13.37 -0.85
CA GLN A 140 8.32 -14.38 0.01
C GLN A 140 8.85 -14.34 1.45
N ALA A 141 10.17 -14.17 1.63
CA ALA A 141 10.76 -14.04 2.96
C ALA A 141 10.26 -12.77 3.68
N THR A 142 10.17 -11.66 2.94
CA THR A 142 9.67 -10.39 3.46
C THR A 142 8.20 -10.46 3.85
N LEU A 143 7.35 -11.10 3.02
CA LEU A 143 5.96 -11.37 3.36
C LEU A 143 5.85 -12.23 4.64
N SER A 144 6.67 -13.28 4.75
CA SER A 144 6.67 -14.18 5.91
C SER A 144 7.01 -13.45 7.22
N ILE A 145 7.99 -12.53 7.20
CA ILE A 145 8.31 -11.67 8.35
C ILE A 145 7.07 -10.85 8.74
N GLY A 146 6.40 -10.24 7.76
CA GLY A 146 5.20 -9.45 7.99
C GLY A 146 4.06 -10.26 8.62
N ILE A 147 3.82 -11.49 8.15
CA ILE A 147 2.81 -12.41 8.70
C ILE A 147 3.08 -12.72 10.18
N VAL A 148 4.34 -12.97 10.53
CA VAL A 148 4.72 -13.27 11.93
C VAL A 148 4.41 -12.08 12.83
N PHE A 149 4.81 -10.88 12.44
CA PHE A 149 4.57 -9.66 13.23
C PHE A 149 3.08 -9.29 13.31
N GLU A 150 2.34 -9.43 12.21
CA GLU A 150 0.90 -9.21 12.16
C GLU A 150 0.16 -10.18 13.11
N THR A 151 0.45 -11.47 12.99
CA THR A 151 -0.18 -12.53 13.78
C THR A 151 0.17 -12.39 15.26
N ALA A 152 1.45 -12.12 15.59
CA ALA A 152 1.90 -11.88 16.95
C ALA A 152 1.24 -10.63 17.56
N GLY A 153 1.02 -9.58 16.76
CA GLY A 153 0.32 -8.37 17.19
C GLY A 153 -1.15 -8.64 17.51
N LEU A 154 -1.88 -9.32 16.63
CA LEU A 154 -3.29 -9.65 16.87
C LEU A 154 -3.47 -10.63 18.03
N LEU A 155 -2.63 -11.68 18.12
CA LEU A 155 -2.66 -12.60 19.25
C LEU A 155 -2.30 -11.90 20.56
N GLY A 156 -1.24 -11.10 20.57
CA GLY A 156 -0.81 -10.33 21.75
C GLY A 156 -1.91 -9.40 22.26
N ALA A 157 -2.67 -8.77 21.37
CA ALA A 157 -3.82 -7.94 21.73
C ALA A 157 -4.94 -8.74 22.40
N SER A 158 -5.08 -10.04 22.10
CA SER A 158 -6.10 -10.91 22.71
C SER A 158 -5.91 -11.15 24.21
N TRP A 159 -4.69 -10.93 24.74
CA TRP A 159 -4.36 -11.03 26.17
C TRP A 159 -4.01 -9.67 26.79
N ALA A 160 -4.41 -8.57 26.15
CA ALA A 160 -4.17 -7.23 26.67
C ALA A 160 -5.00 -6.97 27.93
N ASN A 161 -4.34 -6.68 29.05
CA ASN A 161 -4.97 -6.26 30.31
C ASN A 161 -4.64 -4.80 30.67
N LYS A 162 -3.68 -4.19 29.96
CA LYS A 162 -3.23 -2.82 30.17
C LYS A 162 -3.10 -2.14 28.81
N ILE A 163 -3.33 -0.82 28.75
CA ILE A 163 -3.26 -0.04 27.51
C ILE A 163 -1.91 -0.17 26.79
N TRP A 164 -0.81 -0.29 27.52
CA TRP A 164 0.52 -0.47 26.91
C TRP A 164 0.69 -1.82 26.21
N HIS A 165 -0.09 -2.85 26.54
CA HIS A 165 -0.12 -4.08 25.75
C HIS A 165 -0.66 -3.78 24.35
N LEU A 166 -1.66 -2.91 24.20
CA LEU A 166 -2.20 -2.51 22.90
C LEU A 166 -1.21 -1.66 22.10
N PHE A 167 -0.45 -0.78 22.76
CA PHE A 167 0.62 -0.04 22.09
C PHE A 167 1.66 -0.97 21.45
N LEU A 168 2.12 -1.99 22.17
CA LEU A 168 3.11 -2.93 21.64
C LEU A 168 2.53 -3.91 20.62
N SER A 169 1.31 -4.39 20.85
CA SER A 169 0.69 -5.43 20.02
C SER A 169 0.03 -4.85 18.76
N GLN A 170 -1.02 -4.05 18.90
CA GLN A 170 -1.72 -3.43 17.77
C GLN A 170 -0.98 -2.24 17.16
N GLY A 171 -0.32 -1.42 17.99
CA GLY A 171 0.45 -0.29 17.50
C GLY A 171 1.74 -0.78 16.81
N CYS A 172 2.66 -1.35 17.59
CA CYS A 172 3.99 -1.71 17.09
C CYS A 172 4.02 -2.97 16.24
N SER A 173 3.70 -4.13 16.82
CA SER A 173 3.86 -5.41 16.13
C SER A 173 2.99 -5.51 14.87
N PHE A 174 1.69 -5.20 14.99
CA PHE A 174 0.79 -5.22 13.85
C PHE A 174 1.14 -4.15 12.80
N GLY A 175 1.53 -2.94 13.21
CA GLY A 175 1.98 -1.89 12.29
C GLY A 175 3.24 -2.28 11.48
N ILE A 176 4.23 -2.86 12.15
CA ILE A 176 5.43 -3.41 11.49
C ILE A 176 5.03 -4.52 10.51
N GLY A 177 4.20 -5.47 10.94
CA GLY A 177 3.71 -6.57 10.11
C GLY A 177 2.99 -6.10 8.85
N MET A 178 2.07 -5.15 9.01
CA MET A 178 1.35 -4.50 7.93
C MET A 178 2.28 -3.81 6.93
N GLY A 179 3.32 -3.09 7.41
CA GLY A 179 4.29 -2.43 6.53
C GLY A 179 5.12 -3.41 5.70
N PHE A 180 5.61 -4.50 6.31
CA PHE A 180 6.32 -5.56 5.58
C PHE A 180 5.44 -6.22 4.51
N LEU A 181 4.20 -6.58 4.86
CA LEU A 181 3.24 -7.17 3.94
C LEU A 181 2.89 -6.23 2.77
N PHE A 182 2.67 -4.95 3.06
CA PHE A 182 2.33 -3.96 2.06
C PHE A 182 3.48 -3.71 1.09
N VAL A 183 4.70 -3.46 1.59
CA VAL A 183 5.85 -3.17 0.73
C VAL A 183 6.24 -4.37 -0.13
N ALA A 184 6.18 -5.58 0.41
CA ALA A 184 6.49 -6.78 -0.37
C ALA A 184 5.43 -7.06 -1.46
N SER A 185 4.15 -6.72 -1.23
CA SER A 185 3.06 -7.01 -2.17
C SER A 185 2.80 -5.92 -3.22
N VAL A 186 3.07 -4.64 -2.92
CA VAL A 186 2.73 -3.50 -3.80
C VAL A 186 3.50 -3.52 -5.12
N GLY A 187 4.74 -4.02 -5.12
CA GLY A 187 5.58 -4.09 -6.30
C GLY A 187 5.19 -5.19 -7.29
N ILE A 188 4.38 -6.17 -6.88
CA ILE A 188 4.16 -7.41 -7.64
C ILE A 188 3.27 -7.17 -8.85
N VAL A 189 2.08 -6.60 -8.65
CA VAL A 189 1.11 -6.38 -9.73
C VAL A 189 1.67 -5.53 -10.88
N PRO A 190 2.37 -4.42 -10.64
CA PRO A 190 3.09 -3.64 -11.66
C PRO A 190 4.03 -4.43 -12.57
N GLN A 191 4.59 -5.56 -12.11
CA GLN A 191 5.50 -6.38 -12.91
C GLN A 191 4.75 -7.23 -13.94
N TRP A 192 3.46 -7.48 -13.75
CA TRP A 192 2.65 -8.33 -14.63
C TRP A 192 1.86 -7.54 -15.67
N PHE A 193 1.62 -6.25 -15.43
CA PHE A 193 0.78 -5.40 -16.28
C PHE A 193 1.51 -4.11 -16.69
N SER A 194 1.50 -3.81 -17.98
CA SER A 194 1.92 -2.53 -18.56
C SER A 194 0.70 -1.72 -19.01
N LYS A 195 -0.14 -2.26 -19.89
CA LYS A 195 -1.30 -1.56 -20.47
C LYS A 195 -2.44 -1.36 -19.48
N ARG A 196 -2.64 -2.30 -18.55
CA ARG A 196 -3.74 -2.28 -17.55
C ARG A 196 -3.22 -2.09 -16.14
N ARG A 197 -2.10 -1.38 -16.00
CA ARG A 197 -1.34 -1.34 -14.77
C ARG A 197 -2.10 -0.66 -13.64
N SER A 198 -2.73 0.48 -13.89
CA SER A 198 -3.46 1.20 -12.84
C SER A 198 -4.73 0.43 -12.48
N PHE A 199 -5.45 -0.12 -13.46
CA PHE A 199 -6.61 -0.96 -13.20
C PHE A 199 -6.29 -2.18 -12.34
N ALA A 200 -5.26 -2.96 -12.68
CA ALA A 200 -4.87 -4.14 -11.91
C ALA A 200 -4.39 -3.76 -10.50
N ASN A 201 -3.62 -2.68 -10.35
CA ASN A 201 -3.18 -2.21 -9.05
C ASN A 201 -4.34 -1.69 -8.18
N SER A 202 -5.31 -1.02 -8.80
CA SER A 202 -6.55 -0.60 -8.17
C SER A 202 -7.42 -1.76 -7.71
N ILE A 203 -7.49 -2.86 -8.47
CA ILE A 203 -8.15 -4.08 -8.03
C ILE A 203 -7.43 -4.62 -6.80
N ALA A 204 -6.12 -4.82 -6.83
CA ALA A 204 -5.38 -5.29 -5.65
C ALA A 204 -5.61 -4.38 -4.43
N ALA A 205 -5.62 -3.06 -4.63
CA ALA A 205 -5.88 -2.13 -3.56
C ALA A 205 -7.36 -2.12 -3.10
N ALA A 206 -8.34 -2.48 -3.94
CA ALA A 206 -9.75 -2.60 -3.56
C ALA A 206 -9.97 -3.57 -2.40
N GLY A 207 -9.06 -4.54 -2.23
CA GLY A 207 -9.04 -5.48 -1.13
C GLY A 207 -9.12 -4.80 0.23
N SER A 208 -8.44 -3.67 0.44
CA SER A 208 -8.49 -2.98 1.74
C SER A 208 -9.89 -2.47 2.09
N GLY A 209 -10.66 -2.00 1.10
CA GLY A 209 -12.03 -1.50 1.30
C GLY A 209 -13.00 -2.66 1.54
N ILE A 210 -12.99 -3.67 0.68
CA ILE A 210 -13.87 -4.84 0.84
C ILE A 210 -13.54 -5.59 2.14
N GLY A 211 -12.26 -5.78 2.44
CA GLY A 211 -11.79 -6.33 3.72
C GLY A 211 -12.22 -5.47 4.90
N GLY A 212 -12.07 -4.14 4.83
CA GLY A 212 -12.49 -3.23 5.88
C GLY A 212 -13.99 -3.31 6.18
N LEU A 213 -14.82 -3.45 5.15
CA LEU A 213 -16.25 -3.70 5.28
C LEU A 213 -16.53 -5.03 6.01
N ILE A 214 -15.97 -6.13 5.50
CA ILE A 214 -16.18 -7.47 6.05
C ILE A 214 -15.70 -7.53 7.51
N TYR A 215 -14.47 -7.08 7.77
CA TYR A 215 -13.87 -7.11 9.10
C TYR A 215 -14.56 -6.18 10.09
N SER A 216 -15.00 -4.99 9.69
CA SER A 216 -15.73 -4.10 10.61
C SER A 216 -17.04 -4.74 11.08
N LEU A 217 -17.81 -5.35 10.16
CA LEU A 217 -19.05 -6.02 10.49
C LEU A 217 -18.82 -7.31 11.29
N ALA A 218 -17.88 -8.14 10.85
CA ALA A 218 -17.53 -9.39 11.52
C ALA A 218 -17.00 -9.14 12.93
N THR A 219 -16.09 -8.19 13.11
CA THR A 219 -15.55 -7.80 14.42
C THR A 219 -16.65 -7.30 15.35
N ASN A 220 -17.57 -6.45 14.88
CA ASN A 220 -18.69 -5.98 15.70
C ASN A 220 -19.56 -7.16 16.18
N ALA A 221 -19.87 -8.09 15.28
CA ALA A 221 -20.65 -9.28 15.60
C ALA A 221 -19.91 -10.22 16.58
N MET A 222 -18.61 -10.46 16.37
CA MET A 222 -17.79 -11.31 17.24
C MET A 222 -17.65 -10.73 18.65
N ILE A 223 -17.44 -9.42 18.77
CA ILE A 223 -17.35 -8.75 20.08
C ILE A 223 -18.67 -8.88 20.85
N LYS A 224 -19.82 -8.74 20.18
CA LYS A 224 -21.15 -8.86 20.81
C LYS A 224 -21.53 -10.28 21.20
N SER A 225 -21.15 -11.27 20.39
CA SER A 225 -21.62 -12.66 20.55
C SER A 225 -20.65 -13.57 21.31
N ILE A 226 -19.35 -13.29 21.27
CA ILE A 226 -18.31 -14.15 21.86
C ILE A 226 -17.53 -13.37 22.92
N SER A 227 -16.52 -12.61 22.51
CA SER A 227 -15.74 -11.69 23.35
C SER A 227 -14.72 -10.93 22.51
N LEU A 228 -14.18 -9.84 23.07
CA LEU A 228 -13.06 -9.09 22.49
C LEU A 228 -11.82 -9.97 22.25
N GLY A 229 -11.43 -10.79 23.23
CA GLY A 229 -10.24 -11.64 23.11
C GLY A 229 -10.38 -12.70 22.01
N TRP A 230 -11.55 -13.33 21.88
CA TRP A 230 -11.80 -14.29 20.80
C TRP A 230 -11.88 -13.63 19.43
N ALA A 231 -12.41 -12.40 19.33
CA ALA A 231 -12.40 -11.64 18.08
C ALA A 231 -10.95 -11.48 17.57
N PHE A 232 -10.01 -11.06 18.43
CA PHE A 232 -8.59 -10.95 18.06
C PHE A 232 -7.96 -12.27 17.60
N ARG A 233 -8.26 -13.37 18.29
CA ARG A 233 -7.72 -14.70 17.93
C ARG A 233 -8.24 -15.15 16.56
N ILE A 234 -9.53 -14.97 16.29
CA ILE A 234 -10.13 -15.33 15.00
C ILE A 234 -9.50 -14.49 13.88
N LEU A 235 -9.36 -13.17 14.08
CA LEU A 235 -8.67 -12.30 13.12
C LEU A 235 -7.24 -12.77 12.85
N ALA A 236 -6.48 -13.09 13.90
CA ALA A 236 -5.11 -13.57 13.76
C ALA A 236 -5.02 -14.87 12.95
N ILE A 237 -5.90 -15.84 13.25
CA ILE A 237 -5.91 -17.16 12.57
C ILE A 237 -6.28 -16.99 11.10
N VAL A 238 -7.33 -16.23 10.79
CA VAL A 238 -7.81 -16.03 9.42
C VAL A 238 -6.79 -15.24 8.60
N SER A 239 -6.25 -14.12 9.12
CA SER A 239 -5.22 -13.34 8.44
C SER A 239 -3.95 -14.14 8.20
N CYS A 240 -3.46 -14.88 9.21
CA CYS A 240 -2.30 -15.73 9.06
C CYS A 240 -2.50 -16.78 7.96
N PHE A 241 -3.61 -17.54 8.03
CA PHE A 241 -3.88 -18.60 7.07
C PHE A 241 -3.97 -18.09 5.62
N VAL A 242 -4.73 -17.02 5.39
CA VAL A 242 -4.90 -16.47 4.05
C VAL A 242 -3.62 -15.81 3.54
N ASN A 243 -2.89 -15.06 4.39
CA ASN A 243 -1.63 -14.42 3.98
C ASN A 243 -0.54 -15.46 3.68
N VAL A 244 -0.48 -16.59 4.40
CA VAL A 244 0.43 -17.70 4.09
C VAL A 244 0.11 -18.30 2.73
N ILE A 245 -1.15 -18.60 2.45
CA ILE A 245 -1.58 -19.12 1.13
C ILE A 245 -1.21 -18.13 0.02
N CYS A 246 -1.53 -16.85 0.20
CA CYS A 246 -1.20 -15.82 -0.78
C CYS A 246 0.32 -15.72 -1.00
N THR A 247 1.11 -15.81 0.06
CA THR A 247 2.58 -15.78 -0.02
C THR A 247 3.15 -16.95 -0.81
N ILE A 248 2.55 -18.14 -0.70
CA ILE A 248 2.95 -19.34 -1.46
C ILE A 248 2.53 -19.22 -2.94
N LEU A 249 1.35 -18.66 -3.22
CA LEU A 249 0.81 -18.51 -4.59
C LEU A 249 1.44 -17.34 -5.36
N VAL A 250 1.90 -16.31 -4.66
CA VAL A 250 2.47 -15.12 -5.28
C VAL A 250 3.78 -15.45 -6.00
N ARG A 251 3.85 -15.03 -7.27
CA ARG A 251 5.06 -15.11 -8.09
C ARG A 251 5.59 -13.72 -8.37
N ASP A 252 6.79 -13.48 -7.86
CA ASP A 252 7.56 -12.26 -8.10
C ASP A 252 8.45 -12.44 -9.35
N ARG A 253 8.45 -11.43 -10.22
CA ARG A 253 9.29 -11.33 -11.42
C ARG A 253 10.44 -10.33 -11.24
N ASN A 254 10.72 -9.85 -10.03
CA ASN A 254 11.80 -8.89 -9.73
C ASN A 254 13.15 -9.25 -10.38
N LYS A 255 13.55 -10.54 -10.35
CA LYS A 255 14.80 -11.01 -10.98
C LYS A 255 14.76 -10.97 -12.50
N ALA A 256 13.60 -11.17 -13.12
CA ALA A 256 13.41 -11.16 -14.57
C ALA A 256 13.24 -9.73 -15.13
N VAL A 257 12.57 -8.86 -14.38
CA VAL A 257 12.38 -7.43 -14.71
C VAL A 257 13.60 -6.58 -14.34
N GLY A 258 14.44 -7.08 -13.42
CA GLY A 258 15.64 -6.41 -12.94
C GLY A 258 15.35 -5.09 -12.21
N SER A 259 14.21 -5.00 -11.52
CA SER A 259 13.82 -3.83 -10.74
C SER A 259 14.61 -3.77 -9.44
N VAL A 260 15.71 -3.02 -9.45
CA VAL A 260 16.41 -2.62 -8.24
C VAL A 260 15.65 -1.45 -7.63
N GLN A 261 14.82 -1.72 -6.63
CA GLN A 261 14.15 -0.68 -5.86
C GLN A 261 15.15 -0.10 -4.85
N MET A 262 15.62 1.12 -5.10
CA MET A 262 16.47 1.84 -4.15
C MET A 262 15.61 2.33 -2.98
N ALA A 263 16.00 1.99 -1.74
CA ALA A 263 15.23 2.37 -0.56
C ALA A 263 15.22 3.89 -0.32
N PHE A 264 16.26 4.60 -0.74
CA PHE A 264 16.37 6.06 -0.67
C PHE A 264 17.13 6.60 -1.88
N ASP A 265 16.51 7.51 -2.64
CA ASP A 265 17.18 8.34 -3.63
C ASP A 265 16.98 9.83 -3.29
N VAL A 266 18.04 10.43 -2.75
CA VAL A 266 18.05 11.85 -2.34
C VAL A 266 17.96 12.82 -3.52
N ARG A 267 18.23 12.37 -4.75
CA ARG A 267 18.18 13.21 -5.95
C ARG A 267 16.75 13.66 -6.26
N LEU A 268 15.75 12.86 -5.87
CA LEU A 268 14.33 13.16 -6.09
C LEU A 268 13.87 14.41 -5.34
N PHE A 269 14.43 14.70 -4.16
CA PHE A 269 14.08 15.89 -3.37
C PHE A 269 14.49 17.20 -4.04
N LYS A 270 15.34 17.17 -5.06
CA LYS A 270 15.70 18.36 -5.84
C LYS A 270 14.65 18.72 -6.89
N ARG A 271 13.71 17.83 -7.21
CA ARG A 271 12.67 18.05 -8.23
C ARG A 271 11.42 18.66 -7.59
N PRO A 272 10.99 19.88 -7.99
CA PRO A 272 9.83 20.53 -7.39
C PRO A 272 8.53 19.74 -7.62
N GLU A 273 8.40 19.03 -8.73
CA GLU A 273 7.23 18.19 -9.04
C GLU A 273 7.08 17.06 -8.04
N PHE A 274 8.20 16.47 -7.61
CA PHE A 274 8.23 15.42 -6.59
C PHE A 274 7.84 15.97 -5.22
N LEU A 275 8.31 17.17 -4.86
CA LEU A 275 7.95 17.83 -3.60
C LEU A 275 6.46 18.21 -3.55
N LEU A 276 5.90 18.72 -4.65
CA LEU A 276 4.47 19.01 -4.75
C LEU A 276 3.62 17.74 -4.60
N LEU A 277 4.03 16.64 -5.25
CA LEU A 277 3.36 15.36 -5.10
C LEU A 277 3.44 14.83 -3.66
N LEU A 278 4.59 14.97 -3.01
CA LEU A 278 4.79 14.58 -1.61
C LEU A 278 3.90 15.40 -0.68
N GLY A 279 3.84 16.72 -0.87
CA GLY A 279 2.97 17.62 -0.11
C GLY A 279 1.49 17.26 -0.28
N TRP A 280 1.03 17.07 -1.52
CA TRP A 280 -0.33 16.59 -1.79
C TRP A 280 -0.60 15.25 -1.09
N GLY A 281 0.30 14.28 -1.23
CA GLY A 281 0.16 12.96 -0.60
C GLY A 281 0.09 13.02 0.93
N PHE A 282 0.88 13.91 1.55
CA PHE A 282 0.88 14.14 3.00
C PHE A 282 -0.47 14.66 3.50
N PHE A 283 -0.96 15.79 2.97
CA PHE A 283 -2.24 16.38 3.39
C PHE A 283 -3.41 15.45 3.14
N SER A 284 -3.34 14.74 2.02
CA SER A 284 -4.33 13.74 1.63
C SER A 284 -4.41 12.55 2.57
N MET A 285 -3.26 12.01 2.97
CA MET A 285 -3.20 10.90 3.92
C MET A 285 -3.67 11.34 5.30
N LEU A 286 -3.30 12.55 5.74
CA LEU A 286 -3.77 13.13 6.99
C LEU A 286 -5.31 13.18 7.05
N GLY A 287 -5.95 13.77 6.04
CA GLY A 287 -7.42 13.83 5.97
C GLY A 287 -8.06 12.44 5.91
N TYR A 288 -7.47 11.52 5.14
CA TYR A 288 -7.96 10.15 5.01
C TYR A 288 -7.96 9.40 6.35
N ILE A 289 -6.86 9.46 7.12
CA ILE A 289 -6.75 8.76 8.40
C ILE A 289 -7.72 9.33 9.45
N VAL A 290 -7.87 10.65 9.51
CA VAL A 290 -8.82 11.31 10.42
C VAL A 290 -10.25 10.83 10.12
N LEU A 291 -10.66 10.84 8.84
CA LEU A 291 -11.98 10.37 8.44
C LEU A 291 -12.17 8.89 8.76
N LEU A 292 -11.19 8.04 8.48
CA LEU A 292 -11.31 6.59 8.61
C LEU A 292 -11.58 6.13 10.06
N PHE A 293 -10.95 6.77 11.05
CA PHE A 293 -11.15 6.41 12.47
C PHE A 293 -12.19 7.24 13.20
N SER A 294 -12.41 8.49 12.79
CA SER A 294 -13.30 9.40 13.51
C SER A 294 -14.75 9.27 13.06
N LEU A 295 -15.01 8.87 11.82
CA LEU A 295 -16.37 8.87 11.25
C LEU A 295 -17.38 8.02 12.04
N PRO A 296 -17.08 6.77 12.48
CA PRO A 296 -18.03 6.00 13.29
C PRO A 296 -18.29 6.61 14.67
N ASN A 297 -17.29 7.30 15.24
CA ASN A 297 -17.43 7.98 16.53
C ASN A 297 -18.22 9.28 16.41
N TYR A 298 -17.98 10.04 15.34
CA TYR A 298 -18.76 11.24 15.02
C TYR A 298 -20.24 10.92 14.78
N ALA A 299 -20.53 9.83 14.07
CA ALA A 299 -21.89 9.32 13.90
C ALA A 299 -22.60 9.13 15.26
N ARG A 300 -21.90 8.56 16.25
CA ARG A 300 -22.45 8.38 17.60
C ARG A 300 -22.63 9.70 18.35
N SER A 301 -21.73 10.68 18.19
CA SER A 301 -21.90 11.99 18.84
C SER A 301 -23.09 12.79 18.31
N VAL A 302 -23.52 12.54 17.08
CA VAL A 302 -24.75 13.14 16.48
C VAL A 302 -26.02 12.34 16.87
N GLY A 303 -25.90 11.32 17.73
CA GLY A 303 -27.03 10.57 18.28
C GLY A 303 -27.35 9.24 17.60
N LEU A 304 -26.53 8.79 16.64
CA LEU A 304 -26.72 7.48 16.00
C LEU A 304 -26.28 6.32 16.91
N SER A 305 -26.95 5.19 16.78
CA SER A 305 -26.60 3.96 17.52
C SER A 305 -25.23 3.41 17.10
N ALA A 306 -24.63 2.57 17.94
CA ALA A 306 -23.36 1.89 17.61
C ALA A 306 -23.46 1.02 16.34
N GLN A 307 -24.65 0.49 16.03
CA GLN A 307 -24.90 -0.27 14.82
C GLN A 307 -24.97 0.65 13.59
N GLN A 308 -25.58 1.82 13.70
CA GLN A 308 -25.59 2.80 12.60
C GLN A 308 -24.19 3.37 12.34
N GLY A 309 -23.41 3.64 13.39
CA GLY A 309 -22.01 4.08 13.25
C GLY A 309 -21.13 3.04 12.56
N SER A 310 -21.30 1.75 12.86
CA SER A 310 -20.57 0.68 12.15
C SER A 310 -21.01 0.54 10.70
N VAL A 311 -22.31 0.72 10.39
CA VAL A 311 -22.83 0.74 9.02
C VAL A 311 -22.23 1.90 8.21
N ILE A 312 -22.07 3.08 8.80
CA ILE A 312 -21.42 4.23 8.13
C ILE A 312 -19.95 3.91 7.79
N GLY A 313 -19.19 3.36 8.74
CA GLY A 313 -17.83 2.91 8.48
C GLY A 313 -17.75 1.82 7.41
N ALA A 314 -18.73 0.90 7.41
CA ALA A 314 -18.89 -0.12 6.38
C ALA A 314 -19.16 0.48 4.99
N LEU A 315 -20.05 1.46 4.87
CA LEU A 315 -20.34 2.16 3.62
C LEU A 315 -19.12 2.91 3.07
N LEU A 316 -18.36 3.58 3.93
CA LEU A 316 -17.09 4.22 3.54
C LEU A 316 -16.13 3.19 2.93
N ASN A 317 -15.97 2.04 3.58
CA ASN A 317 -15.12 0.95 3.11
C ASN A 317 -15.64 0.29 1.81
N MET A 318 -16.96 0.16 1.65
CA MET A 318 -17.58 -0.28 0.41
C MET A 318 -17.28 0.68 -0.75
N GLY A 319 -17.41 1.98 -0.52
CA GLY A 319 -17.05 3.01 -1.48
C GLY A 319 -15.58 2.90 -1.91
N GLN A 320 -14.67 2.63 -0.98
CA GLN A 320 -13.27 2.35 -1.32
C GLN A 320 -13.09 1.07 -2.14
N GLY A 321 -13.82 0.01 -1.82
CA GLY A 321 -13.77 -1.25 -2.55
C GLY A 321 -14.22 -1.12 -4.00
N LEU A 322 -15.33 -0.42 -4.24
CA LEU A 322 -15.90 -0.27 -5.58
C LEU A 322 -15.30 0.90 -6.37
N GLY A 323 -14.94 1.98 -5.70
CA GLY A 323 -14.40 3.19 -6.33
C GLY A 323 -12.98 2.98 -6.87
N ARG A 324 -12.15 2.19 -6.18
CA ARG A 324 -10.74 2.00 -6.58
C ARG A 324 -10.60 1.39 -7.99
N PRO A 325 -11.26 0.27 -8.34
CA PRO A 325 -11.20 -0.28 -9.70
C PRO A 325 -11.71 0.70 -10.75
N PHE A 326 -12.78 1.43 -10.46
CA PHE A 326 -13.34 2.44 -11.36
C PHE A 326 -12.32 3.55 -11.64
N VAL A 327 -11.76 4.15 -10.60
CA VAL A 327 -10.71 5.19 -10.72
C VAL A 327 -9.47 4.64 -11.43
N GLY A 328 -9.06 3.40 -11.14
CA GLY A 328 -7.95 2.73 -11.82
C GLY A 328 -8.17 2.63 -13.33
N TYR A 329 -9.37 2.19 -13.73
CA TYR A 329 -9.74 2.04 -15.14
C TYR A 329 -9.68 3.39 -15.89
N PHE A 330 -10.30 4.44 -15.34
CA PHE A 330 -10.28 5.77 -15.97
C PHE A 330 -8.90 6.42 -15.92
N SER A 331 -8.09 6.12 -14.91
CA SER A 331 -6.74 6.71 -14.79
C SER A 331 -5.79 6.23 -15.89
N ASP A 332 -5.97 5.02 -16.40
CA ASP A 332 -5.20 4.49 -17.52
C ASP A 332 -5.53 5.23 -18.84
N ALA A 333 -6.72 5.84 -18.97
CA ALA A 333 -7.13 6.58 -20.17
C ALA A 333 -6.99 8.12 -20.05
N ALA A 334 -7.37 8.69 -18.92
CA ALA A 334 -7.43 10.15 -18.71
C ALA A 334 -6.13 10.75 -18.14
N GLY A 335 -5.18 9.90 -17.74
CA GLY A 335 -3.96 10.28 -17.05
C GLY A 335 -4.14 10.30 -15.52
N ARG A 336 -3.14 9.74 -14.83
CA ARG A 336 -3.17 9.46 -13.38
C ARG A 336 -3.27 10.73 -12.53
N ILE A 337 -2.51 11.76 -12.87
CA ILE A 337 -2.47 13.04 -12.14
C ILE A 337 -3.77 13.82 -12.35
N ASN A 338 -4.29 13.86 -13.58
CA ASN A 338 -5.52 14.56 -13.91
C ASN A 338 -6.71 13.99 -13.13
N LEU A 339 -6.84 12.66 -13.10
CA LEU A 339 -7.92 12.01 -12.37
C LEU A 339 -7.76 12.19 -10.86
N ALA A 340 -6.54 12.08 -10.32
CA ALA A 340 -6.27 12.34 -8.91
C ALA A 340 -6.66 13.77 -8.51
N GLY A 341 -6.28 14.77 -9.31
CA GLY A 341 -6.63 16.17 -9.09
C GLY A 341 -8.14 16.41 -9.12
N ALA A 342 -8.85 15.85 -10.11
CA ALA A 342 -10.30 15.96 -10.21
C ALA A 342 -11.02 15.33 -8.99
N CYS A 343 -10.60 14.13 -8.57
CA CYS A 343 -11.17 13.47 -7.39
C CYS A 343 -10.91 14.26 -6.10
N THR A 344 -9.69 14.79 -5.91
CA THR A 344 -9.36 15.62 -4.74
C THR A 344 -10.15 16.93 -4.72
N PHE A 345 -10.31 17.58 -5.88
CA PHE A 345 -11.11 18.79 -6.00
C PHE A 345 -12.58 18.55 -5.65
N LEU A 346 -13.18 17.48 -6.19
CA LEU A 346 -14.56 17.09 -5.88
C LEU A 346 -14.73 16.76 -4.39
N ALA A 347 -13.79 16.03 -3.80
CA ALA A 347 -13.82 15.73 -2.36
C ALA A 347 -13.77 17.01 -1.51
N GLY A 348 -12.90 17.96 -1.87
CA GLY A 348 -12.85 19.28 -1.22
C GLY A 348 -14.17 20.04 -1.35
N LEU A 349 -14.75 20.07 -2.55
CA LEU A 349 -16.03 20.72 -2.80
C LEU A 349 -17.17 20.13 -1.95
N PHE A 350 -17.27 18.80 -1.87
CA PHE A 350 -18.28 18.14 -1.03
C PHE A 350 -18.10 18.48 0.46
N CYS A 351 -16.86 18.54 0.96
CA CYS A 351 -16.60 18.96 2.33
C CYS A 351 -17.10 20.39 2.59
N PHE A 352 -16.92 21.33 1.64
CA PHE A 352 -17.44 22.69 1.78
C PHE A 352 -18.96 22.75 1.75
N VAL A 353 -19.61 22.02 0.83
CA VAL A 353 -21.07 21.98 0.72
C VAL A 353 -21.70 21.44 2.00
N ILE A 354 -21.19 20.33 2.54
CA ILE A 354 -21.71 19.73 3.78
C ILE A 354 -21.54 20.68 4.96
N ASN A 355 -20.42 21.40 5.07
CA ASN A 355 -20.21 22.35 6.16
C ASN A 355 -21.11 23.59 6.03
N ALA A 356 -21.38 24.05 4.81
CA ALA A 356 -22.28 25.19 4.58
C ALA A 356 -23.72 24.84 5.00
N ASP A 357 -24.20 23.66 4.61
CA ASP A 357 -25.53 23.14 4.96
C ASP A 357 -25.67 22.98 6.48
N TYR A 358 -24.64 22.43 7.15
CA TYR A 358 -24.63 22.29 8.60
C TYR A 358 -24.60 23.65 9.32
N ALA A 359 -23.89 24.64 8.77
CA ALA A 359 -23.83 25.99 9.35
C ALA A 359 -25.17 26.71 9.24
N GLU A 360 -25.91 26.49 8.15
CA GLU A 360 -27.27 27.00 7.93
C GLU A 360 -28.27 26.34 8.91
N ASP A 361 -28.25 25.02 9.04
CA ASP A 361 -29.10 24.28 10.01
C ASP A 361 -28.79 24.60 11.49
N SER A 362 -27.54 24.99 11.78
CA SER A 362 -27.10 25.38 13.13
C SER A 362 -27.38 26.86 13.47
N GLY A 363 -27.88 27.65 12.51
CA GLY A 363 -28.08 29.09 12.66
C GLY A 363 -26.80 29.90 12.85
N LEU A 364 -25.67 29.40 12.34
CA LEU A 364 -24.37 30.09 12.35
C LEU A 364 -24.14 30.96 11.11
N LEU A 365 -24.99 30.78 10.09
CA LEU A 365 -25.18 31.64 8.92
C LEU A 365 -26.64 32.11 8.92
#